data_AF-A0A9W9MI54-F1
#
_entry.id   AF-A0A9W9MI54-F1
#
_cell.length_a   1.000
_cell.length_b   1.000
_cell.length_c   1.000
_cell.angle_alpha   90.00
_cell.angle_beta   90.00
_cell.angle_gamma   90.00
#
_symmetry.space_group_name_H-M   'P 1'
#
loop_
_entity.id
_entity.type
_entity.pdbx_description
1 polymer ?
#
loop_
_entity_poly.entity_id
_entity_poly.type
_entity_poly.pdbx_seq_one_letter_code
_entity_poly.pdbx_strand_id
1 'polypeptide(L)' 'MADPLSIAASVIAVTISAIQSTQSLCETVKRFKDRDRALHGLQNELEDLALILGSLAEVTSAETSSSE' A
#
# COMPACT_ATOMS: atom_id res chain seq x y z
N MET A 1 15.71 17.25 -16.51
CA MET A 1 15.91 15.98 -15.79
C MET A 1 15.04 16.04 -14.56
N ALA A 2 14.27 14.99 -14.26
CA ALA A 2 13.51 14.94 -13.02
C ALA A 2 14.50 14.93 -11.85
N ASP A 3 14.33 15.85 -10.92
CA ASP A 3 15.09 15.88 -9.68
C ASP A 3 14.78 14.63 -8.83
N PRO A 4 15.75 14.16 -8.03
CA PRO A 4 15.58 12.95 -7.22
C PRO A 4 14.36 13.01 -6.28
N LEU A 5 14.01 14.22 -5.82
CA LEU A 5 12.87 14.47 -4.96
C LEU A 5 11.54 14.29 -5.70
N SER A 6 11.44 14.75 -6.94
CA SER A 6 10.27 14.54 -7.81
C SER A 6 10.02 13.06 -8.11
N ILE A 7 11.09 12.28 -8.30
CA ILE A 7 10.99 10.81 -8.47
C ILE A 7 10.48 10.16 -7.18
N ALA A 8 11.04 10.53 -6.02
CA ALA A 8 10.60 10.00 -4.73
C ALA A 8 9.14 10.36 -4.42
N ALA A 9 8.71 11.60 -4.70
CA ALA A 9 7.33 12.04 -4.53
C ALA A 9 6.35 11.23 -5.40
N SER A 10 6.74 10.90 -6.63
CA SER A 10 5.95 10.04 -7.52
C SER A 10 5.80 8.62 -6.95
N VAL A 11 6.89 8.03 -6.46
CA VAL A 11 6.87 6.71 -5.81
C VAL A 11 5.95 6.73 -4.58
N ILE A 12 6.06 7.75 -3.71
CA ILE A 12 5.20 7.90 -2.54
C ILE A 12 3.72 7.99 -2.96
N ALA A 13 3.40 8.81 -3.97
CA ALA A 13 2.04 8.97 -4.46
C ALA A 13 1.45 7.65 -5.00
N VAL A 14 2.25 6.87 -5.73
CA VAL A 14 1.86 5.53 -6.21
C VAL A 14 1.63 4.57 -5.04
N THR A 15 2.53 4.56 -4.05
CA THR A 15 2.40 3.70 -2.88
C THR A 15 1.16 4.03 -2.05
N ILE A 16 0.87 5.32 -1.82
CA ILE A 16 -0.36 5.75 -1.12
C ILE A 16 -1.61 5.30 -1.90
N SER A 17 -1.62 5.48 -3.21
CA SER A 17 -2.74 5.07 -4.07
C SER A 17 -2.95 3.55 -4.05
N ALA A 18 -1.87 2.78 -3.99
CA ALA A 18 -1.92 1.33 -3.83
C ALA A 18 -2.48 0.93 -2.46
N ILE A 19 -2.03 1.57 -1.37
CA ILE A 19 -2.57 1.32 -0.01
C ILE A 19 -4.08 1.56 0.03
N GLN A 20 -4.54 2.70 -0.48
CA GLN A 20 -5.95 3.04 -0.50
C GLN A 20 -6.78 2.03 -1.32
N SER A 21 -6.25 1.59 -2.46
CA SER A 21 -6.92 0.58 -3.30
C SER A 21 -7.02 -0.77 -2.58
N THR A 22 -5.96 -1.20 -1.90
CA THR A 22 -5.93 -2.44 -1.14
C THR A 22 -6.90 -2.41 0.05
N GLN A 23 -6.98 -1.30 0.78
CA GLN A 23 -7.94 -1.14 1.88
C GLN A 23 -9.40 -1.20 1.38
N SER A 24 -9.71 -0.50 0.29
CA SER A 24 -11.04 -0.54 -0.35
C SER A 24 -11.43 -1.97 -0.78
N LEU A 25 -10.46 -2.72 -1.31
CA LEU A 25 -10.68 -4.12 -1.68
C LEU A 25 -10.87 -5.01 -0.44
N CYS A 26 -10.10 -4.79 0.63
CA CYS A 26 -10.28 -5.51 1.90
C CYS A 26 -11.68 -5.27 2.49
N GLU A 27 -12.17 -4.03 2.50
CA GLU A 27 -13.53 -3.72 2.93
C GLU A 27 -14.60 -4.38 2.05
N THR A 28 -14.37 -4.39 0.73
CA THR A 28 -15.26 -5.05 -0.23
C THR A 28 -15.31 -6.55 0.06
N VAL A 29 -14.15 -7.22 0.18
CA VAL A 29 -14.08 -8.65 0.51
C VAL A 29 -14.73 -8.94 1.86
N LYS A 30 -14.52 -8.09 2.87
CA LYS A 30 -15.14 -8.22 4.20
C LYS A 30 -16.67 -8.28 4.11
N ARG A 31 -17.28 -7.44 3.25
CA ARG A 31 -18.74 -7.42 3.03
C ARG A 31 -19.29 -8.71 2.41
N PHE A 32 -18.46 -9.48 1.71
CA PHE A 32 -18.85 -10.75 1.10
C PHE A 32 -18.37 -11.99 1.90
N LYS A 33 -17.50 -11.80 2.90
CA LYS A 33 -16.79 -12.88 3.61
C LYS A 33 -17.69 -13.79 4.46
N ASP A 34 -18.91 -13.38 4.82
CA ASP A 34 -19.83 -14.19 5.63
C ASP A 34 -20.19 -15.57 5.03
N ARG A 35 -19.75 -15.88 3.80
CA ARG A 35 -20.14 -17.10 3.08
C ARG A 35 -19.00 -17.96 2.52
N ASP A 36 -17.75 -17.48 2.46
CA ASP A 36 -16.69 -18.21 1.74
C ASP A 36 -15.32 -18.15 2.43
N ARG A 37 -14.72 -19.33 2.65
CA ARG A 37 -13.39 -19.49 3.25
C ARG A 37 -12.28 -18.93 2.35
N ALA A 38 -12.45 -18.97 1.01
CA ALA A 38 -11.49 -18.40 0.07
C ALA A 38 -11.44 -16.86 0.19
N LEU A 39 -12.56 -16.21 0.49
CA LEU A 39 -12.60 -14.76 0.75
C LEU A 39 -11.84 -14.38 2.02
N HIS A 40 -11.72 -15.27 3.00
CA HIS A 40 -10.86 -15.03 4.16
C HIS A 40 -9.37 -15.06 3.78
N GLY A 41 -8.95 -16.03 2.95
CA GLY A 41 -7.57 -16.07 2.44
C GLY A 41 -7.22 -14.81 1.66
N LEU A 42 -8.12 -14.39 0.75
CA LEU A 42 -7.95 -13.17 -0.02
C LEU A 42 -7.89 -11.91 0.88
N GLN A 43 -8.70 -11.84 1.93
CA GLN A 43 -8.65 -10.72 2.88
C GLN A 43 -7.28 -10.62 3.57
N ASN A 44 -6.73 -11.74 4.03
CA ASN A 44 -5.42 -11.75 4.66
C ASN A 44 -4.32 -11.31 3.68
N GLU A 45 -4.34 -11.81 2.44
CA GLU A 45 -3.37 -11.38 1.41
C GLU A 45 -3.44 -9.87 1.11
N LEU A 46 -4.65 -9.28 1.17
CA LEU A 46 -4.81 -7.83 1.01
C LEU A 46 -4.29 -7.06 2.22
N GLU A 47 -4.53 -7.53 3.44
CA GLU A 47 -3.96 -6.91 4.64
C GLU A 47 -2.43 -6.95 4.63
N ASP A 48 -1.85 -8.09 4.25
CA ASP A 48 -0.39 -8.24 4.08
C ASP A 48 0.15 -7.29 3.00
N LEU A 49 -0.53 -7.17 1.87
CA LEU A 49 -0.15 -6.22 0.81
C LEU A 49 -0.19 -4.77 1.31
N ALA A 50 -1.19 -4.39 2.09
CA ALA A 50 -1.28 -3.05 2.67
C ALA A 50 -0.10 -2.77 3.63
N LEU A 51 0.30 -3.76 4.43
CA LEU A 51 1.46 -3.65 5.33
C LEU A 51 2.77 -3.47 4.56
N ILE A 52 2.99 -4.27 3.51
CA ILE A 52 4.20 -4.18 2.67
C ILE A 52 4.30 -2.79 2.02
N LEU A 53 3.18 -2.28 1.48
CA LEU A 53 3.14 -0.95 0.89
C LEU A 53 3.37 0.15 1.93
N GLY A 54 2.84 0.00 3.15
CA GLY A 54 3.14 0.90 4.27
C GLY A 54 4.64 0.95 4.60
N SER A 55 5.27 -0.22 4.72
CA SER A 55 6.73 -0.31 4.95
C SER A 55 7.54 0.32 3.81
N LEU A 56 7.12 0.13 2.55
CA LEU A 56 7.77 0.74 1.40
C LEU A 56 7.65 2.28 1.42
N ALA A 57 6.50 2.81 1.85
CA ALA A 57 6.31 4.25 2.01
C ALA A 57 7.22 4.81 3.13
N GLU A 58 7.36 4.10 4.25
CA GLU A 58 8.21 4.51 5.37
C GLU A 58 9.69 4.55 4.97
N VAL A 59 10.20 3.52 4.30
CA VAL A 59 11.57 3.48 3.76
C VAL A 59 11.78 4.62 2.77
N THR A 60 10.87 4.82 1.82
CA THR A 60 10.99 5.90 0.83
C THR A 60 11.03 7.28 1.50
N SER A 61 10.26 7.47 2.57
CA SER A 61 10.25 8.72 3.34
C SER A 61 11.55 8.94 4.12
N ALA A 62 12.12 7.88 4.71
CA ALA A 62 13.40 7.95 5.43
C ALA A 62 14.56 8.32 4.50
N GLU A 63 14.61 7.74 3.30
CA GLU A 63 15.66 8.02 2.30
C GLU A 63 15.61 9.48 1.80
N THR A 64 14.42 10.09 1.75
CA THR A 64 14.28 11.52 1.39
C THR A 64 14.79 12.48 2.47
N SER A 65 14.78 12.08 3.75
CA SER A 65 15.25 12.90 4.88
C SER A 65 16.73 12.75 5.17
N SER A 66 17.37 11.65 4.73
CA SER A 66 18.79 11.35 4.96
C SER A 66 19.74 12.00 3.93
N SER A 67 19.19 12.69 2.93
CA SER A 67 19.95 13.42 1.90
C SER A 67 20.00 14.94 2.14
N GLU A 68 19.60 15.41 3.31
CA GLU A 68 19.72 16.82 3.74
C GLU A 68 21.04 17.10 4.47
#